data_AF-A0A7C6U0D7-F1
#
_entry.id   AF-A0A7C6U0D7-F1
#
_cell.length_a   1.000
_cell.length_b   1.000
_cell.length_c   1.000
_cell.angle_alpha   90.00
_cell.angle_beta   90.00
_cell.angle_gamma   90.00
#
_symmetry.space_group_name_H-M   'P 1'
#
loop_
_entity.id
_entity.type
_entity.pdbx_description
1 polymer ?
#
loop_
_entity_poly.entity_id
_entity_poly.type
_entity_poly.pdbx_seq_one_letter_code
_entity_poly.pdbx_strand_id
1 'polypeptide(L)'
;MPGDKTVFVSLEELGIYPDYEEIFALACREGRRREGILALFTRYKTIKGVAIPFKYRLDEEKLARSIDLLAQKFNSDPVDAFFRVINHDSLLVPERKGIRVNKKALADRLLENL
;
A
#
# COMPACT_ATOMS: atom_id res chain seq x y z
N MET A 1 11.78 -15.49 17.15
CA MET A 1 11.74 -15.45 15.67
C MET A 1 12.05 -14.03 15.25
N PRO A 2 13.03 -13.77 14.37
CA PRO A 2 13.39 -12.41 13.99
C PRO A 2 12.28 -11.80 13.11
N GLY A 3 11.33 -11.15 13.80
CA GLY A 3 10.73 -9.86 13.45
C GLY A 3 10.03 -9.70 12.11
N ASP A 4 8.79 -10.19 11.99
CA ASP A 4 7.82 -9.68 11.03
C ASP A 4 7.45 -8.23 11.41
N LYS A 5 8.30 -7.27 11.04
CA LYS A 5 7.99 -5.85 11.17
C LYS A 5 7.00 -5.47 10.07
N THR A 6 5.71 -5.53 10.39
CA THR A 6 4.68 -4.93 9.54
C THR A 6 4.60 -3.44 9.84
N VAL A 7 4.66 -2.60 8.80
CA VAL A 7 4.45 -1.15 8.91
C VAL A 7 3.16 -0.81 8.16
N PHE A 8 2.27 -0.10 8.85
CA PHE A 8 1.06 0.46 8.26
C PHE A 8 1.38 1.85 7.71
N VAL A 9 1.05 2.08 6.45
CA VAL A 9 1.17 3.36 5.74
C VAL A 9 -0.17 3.60 5.06
N SER A 10 -0.71 4.80 5.19
CA SER A 10 -1.98 5.12 4.52
C SER A 10 -1.78 5.31 3.01
N LEU A 11 -2.83 5.08 2.22
CA LEU A 11 -2.78 5.32 0.77
C LEU A 11 -2.44 6.78 0.45
N GLU A 12 -2.97 7.72 1.25
CA GLU A 12 -2.69 9.16 1.08
C GLU A 12 -1.21 9.51 1.34
N GLU A 13 -0.57 8.86 2.31
CA GLU A 13 0.87 8.99 2.55
C GLU A 13 1.71 8.44 1.39
N LEU A 14 1.22 7.41 0.71
CA LEU A 14 1.81 6.89 -0.53
C LEU A 14 1.50 7.76 -1.76
N GLY A 15 0.70 8.82 -1.63
CA GLY A 15 0.29 9.65 -2.77
C GLY A 15 -0.76 8.99 -3.65
N ILE A 16 -1.52 8.03 -3.11
CA ILE A 16 -2.60 7.34 -3.77
C ILE A 16 -3.91 7.94 -3.27
N TYR A 17 -4.69 8.50 -4.17
CA TYR A 17 -5.95 9.18 -3.85
C TYR A 17 -7.10 8.57 -4.65
N PRO A 18 -8.32 8.48 -4.11
CA PRO A 18 -9.48 8.14 -4.92
C PRO A 18 -9.71 9.22 -5.99
N ASP A 19 -9.92 8.83 -7.25
CA ASP A 19 -10.31 9.77 -8.30
C ASP A 19 -11.83 10.02 -8.22
N TYR A 20 -12.22 10.92 -7.32
CA TYR A 20 -13.63 11.24 -7.08
C TYR A 20 -14.34 11.79 -8.31
N GLU A 21 -13.64 12.52 -9.19
CA GLU A 21 -14.21 13.08 -10.41
C GLU A 21 -14.63 11.96 -11.36
N GLU A 22 -13.75 10.99 -11.58
CA GLU A 22 -14.03 9.88 -12.48
C GLU A 22 -15.04 8.88 -11.88
N ILE A 23 -14.95 8.62 -10.57
CA ILE A 23 -15.93 7.84 -9.82
C ILE A 23 -17.32 8.46 -9.93
N PHE A 24 -17.43 9.78 -9.73
CA PHE A 24 -18.70 10.50 -9.84
C PHE A 24 -19.21 10.52 -11.28
N ALA A 25 -18.34 10.75 -12.27
CA ALA A 25 -18.71 10.72 -13.68
C ALA A 25 -19.23 9.33 -14.11
N LEU A 26 -18.60 8.25 -13.65
CA LEU A 26 -19.07 6.87 -13.87
C LEU A 26 -20.43 6.65 -13.21
N ALA A 27 -20.59 7.07 -11.95
CA ALA A 27 -21.86 6.96 -11.23
C ALA A 27 -23.00 7.72 -11.94
N CYS A 28 -22.72 8.95 -12.42
CA CYS A 28 -23.69 9.73 -13.20
C CYS A 28 -24.00 9.10 -14.55
N ARG A 29 -23.01 8.53 -15.26
CA ARG A 29 -23.22 7.88 -16.56
C ARG A 29 -24.09 6.63 -16.42
N GLU A 30 -23.78 5.79 -15.45
CA GLU A 30 -24.58 4.60 -15.11
C GLU A 30 -25.99 4.98 -14.62
N GLY A 31 -26.10 6.11 -13.89
CA GLY A 31 -27.39 6.65 -13.43
C GLY A 31 -28.27 7.18 -14.56
N ARG A 32 -27.71 7.96 -15.51
CA ARG A 32 -28.47 8.53 -16.64
C ARG A 32 -28.88 7.50 -17.69
N ARG A 33 -28.19 6.37 -17.79
CA ARG A 33 -28.55 5.28 -18.73
C ARG A 33 -29.80 4.49 -18.32
N ARG A 34 -30.42 4.81 -17.17
CA ARG A 34 -31.48 4.01 -16.49
C ARG A 34 -32.84 4.72 -16.37
N GLU A 35 -33.23 5.60 -17.29
CA GLU A 35 -34.55 6.28 -17.26
C GLU A 35 -35.75 5.41 -17.69
N GLY A 36 -35.60 4.08 -17.82
CA GLY A 36 -36.72 3.15 -18.04
C GLY A 36 -36.67 1.97 -17.07
N ILE A 37 -37.84 1.33 -16.84
CA ILE A 37 -38.23 0.09 -16.10
C ILE A 37 -37.15 -0.65 -15.25
N LEU A 38 -35.89 -0.73 -15.68
CA LEU A 38 -34.72 -1.12 -14.89
C LEU A 38 -34.48 -0.31 -13.60
N ALA A 39 -34.94 0.95 -13.49
CA ALA A 39 -34.76 1.77 -12.28
C ALA A 39 -35.29 1.09 -10.99
N LEU A 40 -36.41 0.34 -11.11
CA LEU A 40 -37.01 -0.46 -10.04
C LEU A 40 -36.16 -1.70 -9.68
N PHE A 41 -35.62 -2.41 -10.68
CA PHE A 41 -34.71 -3.53 -10.45
C PHE A 41 -33.39 -3.10 -9.82
N THR A 42 -32.96 -1.88 -10.11
CA THR A 42 -31.70 -1.38 -9.59
C THR A 42 -31.77 -1.06 -8.11
N ARG A 43 -32.92 -0.65 -7.56
CA ARG A 43 -33.11 -0.53 -6.11
C ARG A 43 -32.87 -1.86 -5.37
N TYR A 44 -33.19 -2.99 -6.01
CA TYR A 44 -32.93 -4.34 -5.50
C TYR A 44 -31.45 -4.77 -5.65
N LYS A 45 -30.76 -4.30 -6.69
CA LYS A 45 -29.31 -4.52 -6.89
C LYS A 45 -28.42 -3.56 -6.10
N THR A 46 -28.90 -2.37 -5.70
CA THR A 46 -28.17 -1.47 -4.80
C THR A 46 -28.05 -2.08 -3.40
N ILE A 47 -29.04 -2.88 -2.97
CA ILE A 47 -28.95 -3.72 -1.76
C ILE A 47 -27.89 -4.83 -1.92
N LYS A 48 -27.57 -5.23 -3.16
CA LYS A 48 -26.52 -6.22 -3.50
C LYS A 48 -25.24 -5.60 -4.05
N GLY A 49 -24.90 -4.38 -3.63
CA GLY A 49 -23.56 -3.81 -3.78
C GLY A 49 -23.08 -3.70 -5.23
N VAL A 50 -23.50 -2.65 -5.94
CA VAL A 50 -22.81 -2.26 -7.16
C VAL A 50 -21.39 -1.86 -6.76
N ALA A 51 -20.43 -2.74 -7.03
CA ALA A 51 -19.01 -2.46 -6.88
C ALA A 51 -18.64 -1.40 -7.91
N ILE A 52 -18.64 -0.14 -7.50
CA ILE A 52 -18.07 0.93 -8.31
C ILE A 52 -16.56 0.64 -8.34
N PRO A 53 -15.95 0.45 -9.51
CA PRO A 53 -14.50 0.29 -9.58
C PRO A 53 -13.87 1.56 -9.02
N PHE A 54 -13.14 1.42 -7.92
CA PHE A 54 -12.38 2.53 -7.34
C PHE A 54 -11.24 2.82 -8.29
N LYS A 55 -11.33 3.96 -8.99
CA LYS A 55 -10.21 4.49 -9.72
C LYS A 55 -9.38 5.33 -8.78
N TYR A 56 -8.07 5.18 -8.87
CA TYR A 56 -7.11 5.93 -8.07
C TYR A 56 -6.32 6.89 -8.95
N ARG A 57 -6.11 8.09 -8.43
CA ARG A 57 -5.15 9.07 -8.92
C ARG A 57 -3.84 8.88 -8.15
N LEU A 58 -2.74 8.87 -8.88
CA LEU A 58 -1.40 8.69 -8.33
C LEU A 58 -0.62 10.00 -8.42
N ASP A 59 -0.03 10.40 -7.31
CA ASP A 59 1.03 11.40 -7.25
C ASP A 59 2.37 10.67 -7.35
N GLU A 60 2.94 10.60 -8.55
CA GLU A 60 4.15 9.83 -8.85
C GLU A 60 5.36 10.29 -8.03
N GLU A 61 5.50 11.60 -7.81
CA GLU A 61 6.61 12.15 -7.03
C GLU A 61 6.49 11.77 -5.56
N LYS A 62 5.28 11.88 -5.00
CA LYS A 62 5.04 11.51 -3.61
C LYS A 62 5.17 10.01 -3.40
N LEU A 63 4.68 9.19 -4.33
CA LEU A 63 4.82 7.73 -4.30
C LEU A 63 6.29 7.31 -4.32
N ALA A 64 7.09 7.87 -5.23
CA ALA A 64 8.51 7.58 -5.32
C ALA A 64 9.26 7.94 -4.03
N ARG A 65 8.98 9.13 -3.46
CA ARG A 65 9.57 9.57 -2.19
C ARG A 65 9.17 8.66 -1.03
N SER A 66 7.90 8.27 -0.93
CA SER A 66 7.42 7.40 0.14
C SER A 66 8.02 5.99 0.06
N ILE A 67 8.14 5.43 -1.14
CA ILE A 67 8.83 4.14 -1.38
C ILE A 67 10.29 4.22 -0.95
N ASP A 68 10.97 5.33 -1.24
CA ASP A 68 12.35 5.56 -0.85
C ASP A 68 12.54 5.61 0.67
N LEU A 69 11.66 6.32 1.37
CA LEU A 69 11.66 6.40 2.83
C LEU A 69 11.40 5.02 3.46
N LEU A 70 10.46 4.25 2.91
CA LEU A 70 10.19 2.89 3.37
C LEU A 70 11.40 1.98 3.14
N ALA A 71 11.99 2.03 1.95
CA ALA A 71 13.19 1.27 1.66
C ALA A 71 14.33 1.60 2.62
N GLN A 72 14.56 2.88 2.95
CA GLN A 72 15.58 3.28 3.93
C GLN A 72 15.29 2.75 5.34
N LYS A 73 14.02 2.75 5.78
CA LYS A 73 13.62 2.28 7.10
C LYS A 73 13.83 0.77 7.28
N PHE A 74 13.70 0.00 6.20
CA PHE A 74 13.80 -1.46 6.23
C PHE A 74 15.16 -1.97 5.77
N ASN A 75 15.92 -1.18 5.01
CA ASN A 75 17.26 -1.55 4.62
C ASN A 75 18.13 -1.66 5.87
N SER A 76 18.76 -2.81 6.03
CA SER A 76 19.73 -3.06 7.09
C SER A 76 20.89 -3.82 6.51
N ASP A 77 22.10 -3.39 6.81
CA ASP A 77 23.29 -4.13 6.42
C ASP A 77 23.38 -5.44 7.22
N PRO A 78 23.97 -6.50 6.62
CA PRO A 78 24.28 -7.71 7.37
C PRO A 78 25.28 -7.37 8.48
N VAL A 79 25.12 -8.03 9.63
CA VAL A 79 25.98 -7.85 10.79
C VAL A 79 26.47 -9.23 11.22
N ASP A 80 27.79 -9.42 11.22
CA ASP A 80 28.42 -10.66 11.68
C ASP A 80 28.22 -10.85 13.19
N ALA A 81 28.38 -12.09 13.67
CA ALA A 81 28.34 -12.36 15.10
C ALA A 81 29.53 -11.70 15.81
N PHE A 82 29.28 -11.07 16.96
CA PHE A 82 30.34 -10.41 17.74
C PHE A 82 30.07 -10.52 19.25
N PHE A 83 31.13 -10.37 20.04
CA PHE A 83 31.02 -10.26 21.49
C PHE A 83 30.85 -8.80 21.90
N ARG A 84 29.90 -8.55 22.78
CA ARG A 84 29.65 -7.24 23.39
C ARG A 84 29.80 -7.36 24.90
N VAL A 85 30.66 -6.54 25.49
CA VAL A 85 30.82 -6.50 26.96
C VAL A 85 29.97 -5.36 27.50
N ILE A 86 29.05 -5.67 28.43
CA ILE A 86 28.21 -4.69 29.12
C ILE A 86 28.20 -5.07 30.60
N ASN A 87 28.49 -4.14 31.51
CA ASN A 87 28.47 -4.35 32.96
C ASN A 87 29.25 -5.60 33.43
N HIS A 88 30.45 -5.82 32.89
CA HIS A 88 31.31 -6.98 33.16
C HIS A 88 30.80 -8.35 32.64
N ASP A 89 29.68 -8.38 31.94
CA ASP A 89 29.19 -9.60 31.27
C ASP A 89 29.56 -9.60 29.78
N SER A 90 29.97 -10.76 29.27
CA SER A 90 30.17 -10.98 27.83
C SER A 90 28.90 -11.51 27.18
N LEU A 91 28.28 -10.72 26.32
CA LEU A 91 27.12 -11.11 25.52
C LEU A 91 27.60 -11.51 24.12
N LEU A 92 27.28 -12.73 23.69
CA LEU A 92 27.41 -13.12 22.28
C LEU A 92 26.20 -12.60 21.51
N VAL A 93 26.42 -11.64 20.62
CA VAL A 93 25.40 -11.15 19.71
C VAL A 93 25.44 -12.00 18.43
N PRO A 94 24.35 -12.71 18.09
CA PRO A 94 24.33 -13.56 16.90
C PRO A 94 24.33 -12.71 15.62
N GLU A 95 24.79 -13.31 14.53
CA GLU A 95 24.73 -12.70 13.21
C GLU A 95 23.29 -12.34 12.82
N ARG A 96 23.15 -11.27 12.03
CA ARG A 96 21.88 -10.82 11.47
C ARG A 96 22.03 -10.66 9.97
N LYS A 97 21.11 -11.26 9.23
CA LYS A 97 21.02 -11.08 7.77
C LYS A 97 20.61 -9.64 7.47
N GLY A 98 21.25 -9.07 6.45
CA GLY A 98 20.85 -7.79 5.90
C GLY A 98 19.54 -7.90 5.11
N ILE A 99 18.82 -6.79 5.00
CA ILE A 99 17.62 -6.65 4.20
C ILE A 99 17.89 -5.55 3.19
N ARG A 100 17.61 -5.83 1.92
CA ARG A 100 17.67 -4.83 0.85
C ARG A 100 16.35 -4.82 0.08
N VAL A 101 15.62 -3.71 0.20
CA VAL A 101 14.36 -3.51 -0.48
C VAL A 101 14.62 -3.14 -1.94
N ASN A 102 14.03 -3.92 -2.85
CA ASN A 102 13.98 -3.58 -4.27
C ASN A 102 12.84 -2.58 -4.52
N LYS A 103 13.19 -1.30 -4.63
CA LYS A 103 12.24 -0.19 -4.81
C LYS A 103 11.33 -0.37 -6.03
N LYS A 104 11.90 -0.82 -7.16
CA LYS A 104 11.13 -1.00 -8.40
C LYS A 104 10.12 -2.12 -8.27
N ALA A 105 10.56 -3.28 -7.77
CA ALA A 105 9.65 -4.40 -7.52
C ALA A 105 8.56 -4.05 -6.50
N LEU A 106 8.88 -3.22 -5.50
CA LEU A 106 7.88 -2.74 -4.54
C LEU A 106 6.83 -1.82 -5.19
N ALA A 107 7.26 -0.91 -6.06
CA ALA A 107 6.36 -0.04 -6.82
C ALA A 107 5.42 -0.86 -7.72
N ASP A 108 5.97 -1.80 -8.48
CA ASP A 108 5.18 -2.66 -9.38
C ASP A 108 4.13 -3.47 -8.60
N ARG A 109 4.52 -4.05 -7.45
CA ARG A 109 3.61 -4.78 -6.57
C ARG A 109 2.51 -3.90 -5.96
N LEU A 110 2.81 -2.64 -5.65
CA LEU A 110 1.80 -1.70 -5.16
C LEU A 110 0.75 -1.42 -6.24
N LEU A 111 1.18 -1.22 -7.48
CA LEU A 111 0.29 -0.96 -8.61
C LEU A 111 -0.58 -2.18 -8.99
N GLU A 112 -0.07 -3.40 -8.83
CA GLU A 112 -0.85 -4.64 -9.04
C GLU A 112 -2.01 -4.83 -8.05
N ASN A 113 -1.94 -4.20 -6.87
CA ASN A 113 -2.90 -4.36 -5.78
C ASN A 113 -3.85 -3.15 -5.61
N LEU A 114 -3.81 -2.19 -6.53
CA LEU A 114 -4.72 -1.04 -6.63
C LEU A 114 -5.85 -1.33 -7.63
#